data_AF-A0A662W1A5-F1
#
_entry.id   AF-A0A662W1A5-F1
#
_cell.length_a   1.000
_cell.length_b   1.000
_cell.length_c   1.000
_cell.angle_alpha   90.00
_cell.angle_beta   90.00
_cell.angle_gamma   90.00
#
_symmetry.space_group_name_H-M   'P 1'
#
loop_
_entity.id
_entity.type
_entity.pdbx_description
1 polymer ?
#
loop_
_entity_poly.entity_id
_entity_poly.type
_entity_poly.pdbx_seq_one_letter_code
_entity_poly.pdbx_strand_id
1 'polypeptide(L)'
;MQKKQTNFKRWVEEVRRDWKHIPSLKGKQASRNLAILKLLAIKPMSCWDLALEYLKLTEPDFAYWNPDTVFHRRQVENAKIYRRLQFLVEKEYVRKLGPIYKLTAKGLFFIFALYPPIIENMSFERLNETLNEYKIENAEKVKTMLSSPECQLTHEKLEALRSSLKDPIVWKTLSYFTKQFLLRYKINLDELSEKDFINVIFEKLEKKMSMGQHR
;
A
#
# COMPACT_ATOMS: atom_id res chain seq x y z
N MET A 1 -21.96 -12.34 3.23
CA MET A 1 -21.36 -11.00 3.38
C MET A 1 -20.88 -10.68 4.79
N GLN A 2 -21.62 -11.03 5.85
CA GLN A 2 -21.27 -10.73 7.25
C GLN A 2 -19.85 -11.15 7.68
N LYS A 3 -19.37 -12.35 7.34
CA LYS A 3 -18.01 -12.82 7.71
C LYS A 3 -16.89 -11.92 7.16
N LYS A 4 -17.03 -11.37 5.95
CA LYS A 4 -16.02 -10.47 5.34
C LYS A 4 -15.97 -9.10 6.05
N GLN A 5 -17.11 -8.61 6.52
CA GLN A 5 -17.24 -7.33 7.23
C GLN A 5 -16.72 -7.39 8.66
N THR A 6 -17.05 -8.47 9.39
CA THR A 6 -16.51 -8.72 10.72
C THR A 6 -14.99 -8.82 10.69
N ASN A 7 -14.44 -9.48 9.67
CA ASN A 7 -12.99 -9.56 9.46
C ASN A 7 -12.37 -8.19 9.13
N PHE A 8 -13.05 -7.33 8.37
CA PHE A 8 -12.57 -5.99 8.07
C PHE A 8 -12.53 -5.09 9.32
N LYS A 9 -13.62 -5.05 10.10
CA LYS A 9 -13.66 -4.25 11.34
C LYS A 9 -12.59 -4.70 12.34
N ARG A 10 -12.43 -6.01 12.53
CA ARG A 10 -11.39 -6.58 13.40
C ARG A 10 -9.98 -6.21 12.94
N TRP A 11 -9.70 -6.36 11.65
CA TRP A 11 -8.41 -5.98 11.06
C TRP A 11 -8.09 -4.50 11.26
N VAL A 12 -9.07 -3.61 11.06
CA VAL A 12 -8.89 -2.16 11.27
C VAL A 12 -8.47 -1.86 12.71
N GLU A 13 -9.13 -2.48 13.71
CA GLU A 13 -8.80 -2.26 15.12
C GLU A 13 -7.41 -2.80 15.48
N GLU A 14 -7.03 -3.97 14.97
CA GLU A 14 -5.67 -4.52 15.13
C GLU A 14 -4.61 -3.56 14.56
N VAL A 15 -4.84 -3.04 13.35
CA VAL A 15 -3.94 -2.05 12.73
C VAL A 15 -3.85 -0.77 13.56
N ARG A 16 -4.97 -0.22 14.04
CA ARG A 16 -4.99 1.02 14.84
C ARG A 16 -4.21 0.89 16.14
N ARG A 17 -4.29 -0.28 16.79
CA ARG A 17 -3.54 -0.56 18.03
C ARG A 17 -2.04 -0.63 17.77
N ASP A 18 -1.64 -1.40 16.77
CA ASP A 18 -0.24 -1.73 16.53
C ASP A 18 0.52 -0.58 15.83
N TRP A 19 -0.19 0.24 15.03
CA TRP A 19 0.39 1.29 14.19
C TRP A 19 -0.04 2.71 14.61
N LYS A 20 -0.30 2.92 15.89
CA LYS A 20 -0.75 4.21 16.45
C LYS A 20 0.18 5.41 16.20
N HIS A 21 1.40 5.19 15.72
CA HIS A 21 2.37 6.24 15.41
C HIS A 21 2.12 6.90 14.05
N ILE A 22 1.35 6.27 13.14
CA ILE A 22 1.06 6.81 11.80
C ILE A 22 -0.22 7.66 11.83
N PRO A 23 -0.17 8.98 11.52
CA PRO A 23 -1.33 9.87 11.55
C PRO A 23 -2.51 9.43 10.65
N SER A 24 -2.24 8.87 9.46
CA SER A 24 -3.23 8.39 8.51
C SER A 24 -4.05 7.21 9.05
N LEU A 25 -3.58 6.58 10.13
CA LEU A 25 -4.23 5.50 10.86
C LEU A 25 -4.88 5.97 12.18
N LYS A 26 -4.87 7.28 12.47
CA LYS A 26 -5.51 7.85 13.67
C LYS A 26 -6.94 8.31 13.40
N GLY A 27 -7.74 8.25 14.46
CA GLY A 27 -9.09 8.83 14.51
C GLY A 27 -10.14 8.10 13.66
N LYS A 28 -11.27 8.77 13.43
CA LYS A 28 -12.47 8.21 12.79
C LYS A 28 -12.29 7.92 11.29
N GLN A 29 -11.27 8.47 10.65
CA GLN A 29 -11.03 8.33 9.20
C GLN A 29 -10.04 7.21 8.85
N ALA A 30 -9.39 6.61 9.84
CA ALA A 30 -8.45 5.50 9.65
C ALA A 30 -9.08 4.32 8.90
N SER A 31 -10.28 3.90 9.31
CA SER A 31 -11.03 2.82 8.67
C SER A 31 -11.30 3.09 7.19
N ARG A 32 -11.58 4.34 6.83
CA ARG A 32 -11.83 4.75 5.43
C ARG A 32 -10.55 4.77 4.62
N ASN A 33 -9.45 5.30 5.16
CA ASN A 33 -8.14 5.25 4.49
C ASN A 33 -7.73 3.79 4.21
N LEU A 34 -7.85 2.93 5.22
CA LEU A 34 -7.55 1.50 5.11
C LEU A 34 -8.44 0.79 4.08
N ALA A 35 -9.74 1.10 4.04
CA ALA A 35 -10.64 0.58 3.02
C ALA A 35 -10.22 1.01 1.62
N ILE A 36 -9.93 2.30 1.42
CA ILE A 36 -9.52 2.85 0.11
C ILE A 36 -8.24 2.19 -0.35
N LEU A 37 -7.21 2.11 0.49
CA LEU A 37 -5.94 1.47 0.15
C LEU A 37 -6.13 -0.01 -0.18
N LYS A 38 -6.93 -0.73 0.60
CA LYS A 38 -7.27 -2.14 0.35
C LYS A 38 -7.98 -2.32 -1.01
N LEU A 39 -8.99 -1.52 -1.31
CA LEU A 39 -9.72 -1.61 -2.57
C LEU A 39 -8.83 -1.24 -3.77
N LEU A 40 -8.03 -0.18 -3.62
CA LEU A 40 -7.06 0.22 -4.62
C LEU A 40 -5.91 -0.77 -4.77
N ALA A 41 -5.67 -1.69 -3.84
CA ALA A 41 -4.72 -2.78 -4.04
C ALA A 41 -5.29 -3.90 -4.92
N ILE A 42 -6.62 -4.02 -5.03
CA ILE A 42 -7.26 -5.01 -5.92
C ILE A 42 -7.22 -4.53 -7.37
N LYS A 43 -7.75 -3.33 -7.67
CA LYS A 43 -7.63 -2.71 -9.00
C LYS A 43 -7.62 -1.17 -8.94
N PRO A 44 -7.14 -0.46 -9.98
CA PRO A 44 -7.32 0.98 -10.09
C PRO A 44 -8.81 1.30 -10.23
N MET A 45 -9.27 2.39 -9.63
CA MET A 45 -10.70 2.72 -9.60
C MET A 45 -10.92 4.22 -9.66
N SER A 46 -12.04 4.63 -10.25
CA SER A 46 -12.53 6.00 -10.11
C SER A 46 -13.00 6.27 -8.67
N CYS A 47 -13.11 7.53 -8.28
CA CYS A 47 -13.69 7.89 -6.97
C CYS A 47 -15.13 7.37 -6.84
N TRP A 48 -15.89 7.42 -7.94
CA TRP A 48 -17.26 6.92 -8.00
C TRP A 48 -17.30 5.42 -7.74
N ASP A 49 -16.44 4.63 -8.37
CA ASP A 49 -16.39 3.17 -8.17
C ASP A 49 -15.88 2.80 -6.78
N LEU A 50 -14.91 3.53 -6.25
CA LEU A 50 -14.47 3.37 -4.87
C LEU A 50 -15.62 3.57 -3.87
N ALA A 51 -16.51 4.53 -4.10
CA ALA A 51 -17.67 4.74 -3.24
C ALA A 51 -18.62 3.54 -3.23
N LEU A 52 -18.84 2.93 -4.39
CA LEU A 52 -19.67 1.73 -4.48
C LEU A 52 -19.02 0.54 -3.78
N GLU A 53 -17.74 0.28 -4.05
CA GLU A 53 -17.02 -0.83 -3.45
C GLU A 53 -16.82 -0.64 -1.93
N TYR A 54 -16.66 0.60 -1.47
CA TYR A 54 -16.64 0.93 -0.05
C TYR A 54 -17.96 0.60 0.63
N LEU A 55 -19.10 0.97 0.03
CA LEU A 55 -20.43 0.63 0.56
C LEU A 55 -20.63 -0.89 0.62
N LYS A 56 -20.32 -1.62 -0.45
CA LYS A 56 -20.34 -3.09 -0.46
C LYS A 56 -19.49 -3.70 0.66
N LEU A 57 -18.33 -3.10 0.94
CA LEU A 57 -17.39 -3.55 1.95
C LEU A 57 -17.86 -3.25 3.38
N THR A 58 -18.59 -2.16 3.61
CA THR A 58 -18.85 -1.63 4.95
C THR A 58 -20.30 -1.77 5.41
N GLU A 59 -21.24 -1.83 4.48
CA GLU A 59 -22.68 -1.87 4.77
C GLU A 59 -23.22 -3.30 4.66
N PRO A 60 -23.71 -3.90 5.78
CA PRO A 60 -24.18 -5.29 5.80
C PRO A 60 -25.39 -5.52 4.91
N ASP A 61 -26.28 -4.54 4.84
CA ASP A 61 -27.55 -4.66 4.15
C ASP A 61 -27.50 -4.14 2.71
N PHE A 62 -26.29 -3.82 2.22
CA PHE A 62 -26.09 -3.26 0.87
C PHE A 62 -26.79 -4.08 -0.21
N ALA A 63 -26.77 -5.42 -0.10
CA ALA A 63 -27.38 -6.33 -1.07
C ALA A 63 -28.91 -6.21 -1.16
N TYR A 64 -29.55 -5.63 -0.15
CA TYR A 64 -31.00 -5.43 -0.07
C TYR A 64 -31.43 -4.01 -0.43
N TRP A 65 -30.48 -3.13 -0.76
CA TRP A 65 -30.80 -1.76 -1.13
C TRP A 65 -31.34 -1.70 -2.56
N ASN A 66 -32.39 -0.91 -2.74
CA ASN A 66 -32.88 -0.58 -4.08
C ASN A 66 -31.90 0.35 -4.83
N PRO A 67 -31.99 0.44 -6.17
CA PRO A 67 -31.06 1.24 -6.98
C PRO A 67 -30.96 2.71 -6.56
N ASP A 68 -32.08 3.34 -6.19
CA ASP A 68 -32.10 4.75 -5.79
C ASP A 68 -31.35 4.99 -4.48
N THR A 69 -31.53 4.10 -3.50
CA THR A 69 -30.79 4.12 -2.24
C THR A 69 -29.29 3.96 -2.51
N VAL A 70 -28.91 3.04 -3.40
CA VAL A 70 -27.51 2.86 -3.81
C VAL A 70 -26.96 4.13 -4.43
N PHE A 71 -27.69 4.76 -5.35
CA PHE A 71 -27.27 6.00 -6.01
C PHE A 71 -27.04 7.13 -5.00
N HIS A 72 -28.02 7.42 -4.14
CA HIS A 72 -27.92 8.50 -3.16
C HIS A 72 -26.81 8.25 -2.13
N ARG A 73 -26.71 7.03 -1.60
CA ARG A 73 -25.64 6.67 -0.65
C ARG A 73 -24.26 6.75 -1.29
N ARG A 74 -24.13 6.30 -2.54
CA ARG A 74 -22.88 6.40 -3.32
C ARG A 74 -22.48 7.84 -3.56
N GLN A 75 -23.43 8.73 -3.87
CA GLN A 75 -23.16 10.16 -4.05
C GLN A 75 -22.60 10.80 -2.78
N VAL A 76 -23.20 10.50 -1.62
CA VAL A 76 -22.72 10.99 -0.33
C VAL A 76 -21.34 10.44 0.00
N GLU A 77 -21.10 9.13 -0.17
CA GLU A 77 -19.79 8.54 0.10
C GLU A 77 -18.72 8.98 -0.91
N ASN A 78 -19.08 9.25 -2.16
CA ASN A 78 -18.16 9.77 -3.18
C ASN A 78 -17.52 11.09 -2.72
N ALA A 79 -18.29 12.02 -2.17
CA ALA A 79 -17.76 13.28 -1.64
C ALA A 79 -16.77 13.06 -0.48
N LYS A 80 -17.06 12.09 0.40
CA LYS A 80 -16.17 11.75 1.54
C LYS A 80 -14.89 11.06 1.06
N ILE A 81 -15.01 10.10 0.14
CA ILE A 81 -13.86 9.37 -0.42
C ILE A 81 -12.97 10.31 -1.22
N TYR A 82 -13.54 11.25 -1.98
CA TYR A 82 -12.77 12.24 -2.73
C TYR A 82 -11.81 13.03 -1.83
N ARG A 83 -12.30 13.56 -0.70
CA ARG A 83 -11.46 14.26 0.29
C ARG A 83 -10.36 13.35 0.86
N ARG A 84 -10.65 12.06 1.03
CA ARG A 84 -9.65 11.10 1.51
C ARG A 84 -8.62 10.74 0.45
N LEU A 85 -9.02 10.65 -0.81
CA LEU A 85 -8.09 10.46 -1.93
C LEU A 85 -7.15 11.65 -2.06
N GLN A 86 -7.63 12.89 -1.91
CA GLN A 86 -6.76 14.08 -1.90
C GLN A 86 -5.67 13.97 -0.82
N PHE A 87 -6.05 13.60 0.40
CA PHE A 87 -5.07 13.37 1.47
C PHE A 87 -4.10 12.23 1.13
N LEU A 88 -4.59 11.09 0.61
CA LEU A 88 -3.74 9.94 0.30
C LEU A 88 -2.79 10.22 -0.88
N VAL A 89 -3.17 11.14 -1.77
CA VAL A 89 -2.32 11.68 -2.83
C VAL A 89 -1.25 12.61 -2.26
N GLU A 90 -1.64 13.53 -1.38
CA GLU A 90 -0.68 14.40 -0.67
C GLU A 90 0.36 13.59 0.11
N LYS A 91 -0.04 12.45 0.68
CA LYS A 91 0.85 11.52 1.40
C LYS A 91 1.52 10.48 0.49
N GLU A 92 1.38 10.59 -0.83
CA GLU A 92 2.04 9.73 -1.82
C GLU A 92 1.76 8.23 -1.64
N TYR A 93 0.61 7.86 -1.06
CA TYR A 93 0.14 6.47 -1.05
C TYR A 93 -0.70 6.13 -2.28
N VAL A 94 -1.31 7.15 -2.87
CA VAL A 94 -2.19 7.06 -4.03
C VAL A 94 -1.74 8.09 -5.05
N ARG A 95 -1.93 7.80 -6.33
CA ARG A 95 -1.76 8.78 -7.42
C ARG A 95 -2.98 8.76 -8.33
N LYS A 96 -3.21 9.91 -8.95
CA LYS A 96 -4.33 10.15 -9.86
C LYS A 96 -3.84 10.13 -11.29
N LEU A 97 -4.47 9.29 -12.12
CA LEU A 97 -4.27 9.21 -13.57
C LEU A 97 -5.59 9.52 -14.27
N GLY A 98 -5.78 10.78 -14.68
CA GLY A 98 -7.07 11.24 -15.20
C GLY A 98 -8.19 11.03 -14.16
N PRO A 99 -9.27 10.30 -14.48
CA PRO A 99 -10.37 10.03 -13.53
C PRO A 99 -10.08 8.85 -12.58
N ILE A 100 -9.00 8.10 -12.79
CA ILE A 100 -8.68 6.87 -12.07
C ILE A 100 -7.64 7.13 -10.99
N TYR A 101 -7.77 6.45 -9.85
CA TYR A 101 -6.79 6.42 -8.78
C TYR A 101 -6.14 5.04 -8.71
N LYS A 102 -4.83 5.02 -8.43
CA LYS A 102 -4.06 3.80 -8.21
C LYS A 102 -3.08 3.96 -7.05
N LEU A 103 -2.67 2.84 -6.45
CA LEU A 103 -1.61 2.86 -5.46
C LEU A 103 -0.28 3.29 -6.10
N THR A 104 0.52 3.98 -5.31
CA THR A 104 1.95 4.15 -5.54
C THR A 104 2.70 2.91 -5.00
N ALA A 105 4.00 2.80 -5.24
CA ALA A 105 4.78 1.72 -4.62
C ALA A 105 4.75 1.86 -3.08
N LYS A 106 4.89 3.08 -2.55
CA LYS A 106 4.74 3.34 -1.10
C LYS A 106 3.39 2.87 -0.57
N GLY A 107 2.28 3.21 -1.26
CA GLY A 107 0.94 2.74 -0.89
C GLY A 107 0.80 1.23 -0.92
N LEU A 108 1.41 0.58 -1.91
CA LEU A 108 1.40 -0.86 -2.09
C LEU A 108 2.17 -1.59 -0.96
N PHE A 109 3.39 -1.18 -0.66
CA PHE A 109 4.15 -1.74 0.46
C PHE A 109 3.48 -1.47 1.80
N PHE A 110 2.89 -0.29 1.97
CA PHE A 110 2.16 0.04 3.18
C PHE A 110 0.97 -0.90 3.39
N ILE A 111 0.11 -1.07 2.37
CA ILE A 111 -1.04 -1.98 2.52
C ILE A 111 -0.61 -3.44 2.65
N PHE A 112 0.52 -3.85 2.07
CA PHE A 112 1.10 -5.18 2.29
C PHE A 112 1.55 -5.38 3.73
N ALA A 113 2.21 -4.40 4.33
CA ALA A 113 2.62 -4.48 5.73
C ALA A 113 1.41 -4.55 6.68
N LEU A 114 0.33 -3.85 6.32
CA LEU A 114 -0.89 -3.80 7.12
C LEU A 114 -1.81 -5.00 6.93
N TYR A 115 -1.91 -5.53 5.71
CA TYR A 115 -2.82 -6.62 5.36
C TYR A 115 -2.17 -7.63 4.39
N PRO A 116 -1.25 -8.48 4.88
CA PRO A 116 -0.57 -9.48 4.06
C PRO A 116 -1.50 -10.38 3.21
N PRO A 117 -2.71 -10.78 3.67
CA PRO A 117 -3.62 -11.59 2.85
C PRO A 117 -4.06 -10.94 1.52
N ILE A 118 -3.85 -9.64 1.35
CA ILE A 118 -4.18 -8.95 0.10
C ILE A 118 -3.34 -9.42 -1.08
N ILE A 119 -2.14 -9.93 -0.81
CA ILE A 119 -1.21 -10.47 -1.83
C ILE A 119 -1.88 -11.62 -2.59
N GLU A 120 -2.67 -12.45 -1.90
CA GLU A 120 -3.38 -13.58 -2.50
C GLU A 120 -4.55 -13.14 -3.40
N ASN A 121 -4.98 -11.88 -3.28
CA ASN A 121 -6.13 -11.33 -3.99
C ASN A 121 -5.74 -10.29 -5.05
N MET A 122 -4.44 -10.08 -5.28
CA MET A 122 -3.90 -9.14 -6.26
C MET A 122 -3.39 -9.92 -7.47
N SER A 123 -3.64 -9.42 -8.69
CA SER A 123 -3.04 -10.01 -9.89
C SER A 123 -1.55 -9.68 -9.97
N PHE A 124 -0.76 -10.64 -10.45
CA PHE A 124 0.68 -10.52 -10.52
C PHE A 124 1.14 -9.44 -11.52
N GLU A 125 0.39 -9.25 -12.60
CA GLU A 125 0.63 -8.22 -13.62
C GLU A 125 0.61 -6.82 -13.01
N ARG A 126 -0.32 -6.57 -12.09
CA ARG A 126 -0.53 -5.26 -11.49
C ARG A 126 0.60 -4.84 -10.56
N LEU A 127 1.12 -5.82 -9.86
CA LEU A 127 2.28 -5.67 -9.01
C LEU A 127 3.50 -5.26 -9.85
N ASN A 128 3.71 -5.95 -10.98
CA ASN A 128 4.76 -5.60 -11.93
C ASN A 128 4.54 -4.23 -12.55
N GLU A 129 3.32 -3.86 -12.97
CA GLU A 129 3.04 -2.51 -13.50
C GLU A 129 3.42 -1.42 -12.50
N THR A 130 3.04 -1.58 -11.24
CA THR A 130 3.33 -0.59 -10.19
C THR A 130 4.84 -0.44 -9.97
N LEU A 131 5.61 -1.53 -10.08
CA LEU A 131 7.06 -1.54 -9.93
C LEU A 131 7.82 -1.10 -11.20
N ASN A 132 7.30 -1.43 -12.39
CA ASN A 132 7.90 -1.09 -13.68
C ASN A 132 7.89 0.41 -13.96
N GLU A 133 6.92 1.12 -13.39
CA GLU A 133 6.88 2.58 -13.42
C GLU A 133 8.01 3.24 -12.64
N TYR A 134 8.67 2.51 -11.73
CA TYR A 134 9.97 2.91 -11.18
C TYR A 134 11.07 2.40 -12.11
N LYS A 135 11.28 3.12 -13.21
CA LYS A 135 12.64 3.27 -13.70
C LYS A 135 13.38 4.06 -12.63
N ILE A 136 14.31 3.43 -11.92
CA ILE A 136 15.20 4.15 -11.00
C ILE A 136 16.08 5.06 -11.87
N GLU A 137 15.55 6.22 -12.24
CA GLU A 137 16.19 7.15 -13.18
C GLU A 137 17.27 8.01 -12.50
N ASN A 138 17.79 7.59 -11.35
CA ASN A 138 18.87 8.32 -10.68
C ASN A 138 19.65 7.43 -9.71
N ALA A 139 20.13 6.27 -10.19
CA ALA A 139 21.16 5.50 -9.48
C ALA A 139 22.41 6.36 -9.18
N GLU A 140 22.73 7.35 -10.02
CA GLU A 140 23.87 8.25 -9.81
C GLU A 140 23.65 9.37 -8.78
N LYS A 141 22.41 9.84 -8.58
CA LYS A 141 22.10 10.81 -7.50
C LYS A 141 21.94 10.15 -6.13
N VAL A 142 21.68 8.83 -6.09
CA VAL A 142 21.71 8.03 -4.85
C VAL A 142 23.15 7.69 -4.45
N LYS A 143 24.07 7.49 -5.42
CA LYS A 143 25.52 7.35 -5.16
C LYS A 143 26.13 8.51 -4.39
N THR A 144 25.61 9.73 -4.57
CA THR A 144 26.20 10.95 -3.99
C THR A 144 25.64 11.31 -2.62
N MET A 145 24.45 10.82 -2.24
CA MET A 145 23.90 10.98 -0.88
C MET A 145 24.30 9.85 0.08
N LEU A 146 24.80 8.72 -0.44
CA LEU A 146 25.20 7.55 0.33
C LEU A 146 26.69 7.27 0.11
N SER A 147 27.53 8.09 0.74
CA SER A 147 28.98 7.86 0.82
C SER A 147 29.28 6.68 1.76
N SER A 148 29.04 5.46 1.27
CA SER A 148 29.60 4.22 1.80
C SER A 148 29.97 3.32 0.61
N PRO A 149 31.19 2.75 0.53
CA PRO A 149 31.69 2.13 -0.71
C PRO A 149 31.02 0.82 -1.14
N GLU A 150 29.99 0.34 -0.43
CA GLU A 150 29.52 -1.06 -0.55
C GLU A 150 28.03 -1.23 -0.92
N CYS A 151 27.34 -0.18 -1.37
CA CYS A 151 25.93 -0.30 -1.77
C CYS A 151 25.64 0.44 -3.05
N GLN A 152 25.77 -0.28 -4.17
CA GLN A 152 25.11 0.10 -5.42
C GLN A 152 24.08 -0.99 -5.74
N LEU A 153 22.79 -0.63 -5.73
CA LEU A 153 21.75 -1.44 -6.38
C LEU A 153 22.01 -1.40 -7.88
N THR A 154 22.67 -2.43 -8.40
CA THR A 154 22.88 -2.60 -9.83
C THR A 154 21.55 -2.96 -10.51
N HIS A 155 21.44 -2.65 -11.81
CA HIS A 155 20.28 -3.03 -12.62
C HIS A 155 20.00 -4.54 -12.54
N GLU A 156 21.05 -5.36 -12.46
CA GLU A 156 20.98 -6.82 -12.32
C GLU A 156 20.37 -7.27 -10.98
N LYS A 157 20.69 -6.60 -9.87
CA LYS A 157 20.06 -6.89 -8.56
C LYS A 157 18.59 -6.53 -8.55
N LEU A 158 18.21 -5.47 -9.26
CA LEU A 158 16.81 -5.09 -9.47
C LEU A 158 16.06 -6.09 -10.37
N GLU A 159 16.70 -6.57 -11.43
CA GLU A 159 16.19 -7.65 -12.30
C GLU A 159 16.04 -8.97 -11.53
N ALA A 160 17.02 -9.35 -10.71
CA ALA A 160 16.96 -10.53 -9.86
C ALA A 160 15.85 -10.42 -8.81
N LEU A 161 15.71 -9.25 -8.18
CA LEU A 161 14.59 -8.97 -7.29
C LEU A 161 13.26 -9.05 -8.05
N ARG A 162 13.09 -8.38 -9.20
CA ARG A 162 11.90 -8.49 -10.06
C ARG A 162 11.56 -9.93 -10.44
N SER A 163 12.56 -10.74 -10.73
CA SER A 163 12.42 -12.16 -11.06
C SER A 163 11.94 -12.98 -9.86
N SER A 164 12.48 -12.71 -8.66
CA SER A 164 12.06 -13.33 -7.40
C SER A 164 10.68 -12.85 -6.91
N LEU A 165 10.29 -11.62 -7.26
CA LEU A 165 8.98 -11.05 -6.95
C LEU A 165 7.85 -11.74 -7.74
N LYS A 166 8.12 -12.65 -8.68
CA LYS A 166 7.12 -13.54 -9.30
C LYS A 166 6.50 -14.54 -8.33
N ASP A 167 7.13 -14.75 -7.18
CA ASP A 167 6.71 -15.73 -6.18
C ASP A 167 5.86 -15.07 -5.05
N PRO A 168 4.60 -15.51 -4.83
CA PRO A 168 3.77 -15.09 -3.71
C PRO A 168 4.44 -15.25 -2.33
N ILE A 169 5.32 -16.24 -2.15
CA ILE A 169 6.07 -16.49 -0.91
C ILE A 169 7.05 -15.34 -0.65
N VAL A 170 7.72 -14.83 -1.68
CA VAL A 170 8.63 -13.68 -1.57
C VAL A 170 7.86 -12.44 -1.14
N TRP A 171 6.65 -12.21 -1.64
CA TRP A 171 5.82 -11.08 -1.20
C TRP A 171 5.30 -11.21 0.22
N LYS A 172 4.87 -12.40 0.63
CA LYS A 172 4.49 -12.65 2.03
C LYS A 172 5.67 -12.37 2.97
N THR A 173 6.86 -12.79 2.56
CA THR A 173 8.11 -12.58 3.30
C THR A 173 8.48 -11.09 3.35
N LEU A 174 8.40 -10.39 2.21
CA LEU A 174 8.68 -8.95 2.11
C LEU A 174 7.67 -8.11 2.90
N SER A 175 6.38 -8.45 2.83
CA SER A 175 5.31 -7.87 3.64
C SER A 175 5.59 -8.04 5.14
N TYR A 176 5.94 -9.26 5.56
CA TYR A 176 6.29 -9.54 6.95
C TYR A 176 7.52 -8.75 7.40
N PHE A 177 8.58 -8.71 6.61
CA PHE A 177 9.78 -7.92 6.92
C PHE A 177 9.47 -6.42 6.97
N THR A 178 8.71 -5.90 6.02
CA THR A 178 8.30 -4.49 5.97
C THR A 178 7.49 -4.13 7.21
N LYS A 179 6.52 -4.97 7.60
CA LYS A 179 5.75 -4.83 8.83
C LYS A 179 6.66 -4.76 10.07
N GLN A 180 7.53 -5.75 10.24
CA GLN A 180 8.43 -5.81 11.40
C GLN A 180 9.39 -4.63 11.43
N PHE A 181 9.92 -4.22 10.29
CA PHE A 181 10.81 -3.07 10.15
C PHE A 181 10.12 -1.78 10.59
N LEU A 182 8.97 -1.46 9.97
CA LEU A 182 8.26 -0.22 10.27
C LEU A 182 7.81 -0.16 11.74
N LEU A 183 7.33 -1.27 12.31
CA LEU A 183 6.94 -1.35 13.71
C LEU A 183 8.13 -1.21 14.67
N ARG A 184 9.23 -1.93 14.42
CA ARG A 184 10.43 -1.92 15.29
C ARG A 184 11.06 -0.53 15.37
N TYR A 185 11.13 0.16 14.23
CA TYR A 185 11.74 1.48 14.13
C TYR A 185 10.74 2.63 14.27
N LYS A 186 9.44 2.33 14.48
CA LYS A 186 8.34 3.31 14.61
C LYS A 186 8.33 4.34 13.48
N ILE A 187 8.60 3.88 12.25
CA ILE A 187 8.74 4.76 11.09
C ILE A 187 7.38 5.34 10.72
N ASN A 188 7.26 6.66 10.72
CA ASN A 188 6.06 7.34 10.25
C ASN A 188 6.08 7.49 8.73
N LEU A 189 5.35 6.60 8.04
CA LEU A 189 5.26 6.65 6.58
C LEU A 189 4.54 7.89 6.05
N ASP A 190 3.75 8.61 6.85
CA ASP A 190 3.12 9.84 6.38
C ASP A 190 4.13 10.98 6.18
N GLU A 191 5.29 10.90 6.83
CA GLU A 191 6.35 11.91 6.79
C GLU A 191 7.47 11.56 5.80
N LEU A 192 7.56 10.30 5.37
CA LEU A 192 8.53 9.88 4.36
C LEU A 192 7.98 10.09 2.96
N SER A 193 8.76 10.70 2.07
CA SER A 193 8.43 10.64 0.65
C SER A 193 8.47 9.19 0.15
N GLU A 194 7.77 8.90 -0.92
CA GLU A 194 7.82 7.60 -1.59
C GLU A 194 9.24 7.23 -2.02
N LYS A 195 10.00 8.19 -2.54
CA LYS A 195 11.39 7.98 -2.95
C LYS A 195 12.25 7.57 -1.75
N ASP A 196 12.15 8.29 -0.64
CA ASP A 196 12.93 8.00 0.57
C ASP A 196 12.54 6.66 1.17
N PHE A 197 11.23 6.36 1.18
CA PHE A 197 10.73 5.07 1.66
C PHE A 197 11.30 3.88 0.87
N ILE A 198 11.28 3.96 -0.47
CA ILE A 198 11.83 2.92 -1.34
C ILE A 198 13.33 2.74 -1.06
N ASN A 199 14.08 3.83 -0.98
CA ASN A 199 15.52 3.78 -0.68
C ASN A 199 15.81 3.13 0.68
N VAL A 200 15.06 3.49 1.72
CA VAL A 200 15.24 2.94 3.08
C VAL A 200 14.94 1.44 3.12
N ILE A 201 13.89 0.97 2.43
CA ILE A 201 13.57 -0.46 2.38
C ILE A 201 14.69 -1.23 1.67
N PHE A 202 15.14 -0.75 0.51
CA PHE A 202 16.14 -1.45 -0.29
C PHE A 202 17.51 -1.50 0.39
N GLU A 203 17.98 -0.39 0.96
CA GLU A 203 19.27 -0.34 1.69
C GLU A 203 19.31 -1.38 2.84
N LYS A 204 18.19 -1.56 3.55
CA LYS A 204 18.12 -2.48 4.69
C LYS A 204 17.92 -3.93 4.29
N LEU A 205 17.23 -4.20 3.17
CA LEU A 205 17.14 -5.54 2.60
C LEU A 205 18.51 -6.03 2.12
N GLU A 206 19.28 -5.17 1.45
CA GLU A 206 20.63 -5.52 1.00
C GLU A 206 21.56 -5.87 2.16
N LYS A 207 21.57 -5.06 3.23
CA LYS A 207 22.37 -5.34 4.44
C LYS A 207 22.02 -6.69 5.09
N LYS A 208 20.78 -7.16 4.96
CA LYS A 208 20.39 -8.48 5.50
C LYS A 208 20.78 -9.63 4.59
N MET A 209 20.69 -9.45 3.27
CA MET A 209 21.08 -10.49 2.31
C MET A 209 22.60 -10.68 2.29
N SER A 210 23.39 -9.61 2.41
CA SER A 210 24.86 -9.71 2.49
C SER A 210 25.34 -10.41 3.76
N MET A 211 24.68 -10.20 4.90
CA MET A 211 24.97 -10.95 6.14
C MET A 211 24.60 -12.44 6.06
N GLY A 212 23.71 -12.82 5.13
CA GLY A 212 23.33 -14.22 4.88
C GLY A 212 24.32 -14.98 4.00
N GLN A 213 25.24 -14.29 3.31
CA GLN A 213 26.27 -14.89 2.46
C GLN A 213 27.60 -15.16 3.19
N HIS A 214 27.69 -14.76 4.46
CA HIS A 214 28.85 -15.03 5.34
C HIS A 214 28.57 -16.11 6.39
N ARG A 215 27.69 -17.07 6.08
CA ARG A 215 27.48 -18.28 6.88
C ARG A 215 27.65 -19.51 6.02
#